data_AF-A0A955V595-F1
#
_entry.id   AF-A0A955V595-F1
#
_cell.length_a   1.000
_cell.length_b   1.000
_cell.length_c   1.000
_cell.angle_alpha   90.00
_cell.angle_beta   90.00
_cell.angle_gamma   90.00
#
_symmetry.space_group_name_H-M   'P 1'
#
loop_
_entity.id
_entity.type
_entity.pdbx_description
1 polymer ?
#
loop_
_entity_poly.entity_id
_entity_poly.type
_entity_poly.pdbx_seq_one_letter_code
_entity_poly.pdbx_strand_id
1 'polypeptide(L)'
;MTTHGNGDVRDENAAADALAEAPTHSWIDRYLHPRLVHGELRERHTARGIFIATLSALVALVGLLVVSVVEDQPNVVVLRVIGVALFAPILLGLRLGSLRFSTRYGSLAVFVVITGAVALSGGTHSKAQYLYTVIPFLAAVFDSVAMCVFWMGLSLIATAAFLVLDLYGFHFVSSTQSSRLIEISGFAVVLVTVLVVAISFARSRRTSYRRLREIARDLSDANGALADARAQAMRADRAKYTFLMRMNGDLQHSFDGVLGALDGLVRTLERSEHAEYAHMFRRSGTALWTMARSVAQYVESDDLSLASEQMAPRISLPEEPERPPLPRPQLESRPELH
;
A
#
# COMPACT_ATOMS: atom_id res chain seq x y z
N MET A 1 21.26 -46.68 1.15
CA MET A 1 22.18 -46.14 2.17
C MET A 1 22.93 -44.97 1.54
N THR A 2 22.24 -43.83 1.40
CA THR A 2 22.79 -42.58 0.85
C THR A 2 21.84 -41.44 1.25
N THR A 3 22.09 -40.86 2.42
CA THR A 3 21.39 -39.68 2.95
C THR A 3 22.44 -38.64 3.34
N HIS A 4 22.89 -37.84 2.37
CA HIS A 4 23.74 -36.68 2.60
C HIS A 4 23.45 -35.60 1.56
N GLY A 5 23.24 -34.37 2.01
CA GLY A 5 23.21 -33.18 1.15
C GLY A 5 21.91 -32.39 1.18
N ASN A 6 21.50 -31.84 2.34
CA ASN A 6 20.51 -30.76 2.36
C ASN A 6 20.72 -29.74 3.50
N GLY A 7 21.89 -29.76 4.15
CA GLY A 7 22.22 -28.87 5.27
C GLY A 7 22.89 -27.54 4.85
N ASP A 8 23.61 -27.54 3.73
CA ASP A 8 24.54 -26.44 3.38
C ASP A 8 23.83 -25.17 2.88
N VAL A 9 22.70 -25.31 2.18
CA VAL A 9 21.98 -24.17 1.58
C VAL A 9 21.25 -23.32 2.62
N ARG A 10 20.97 -23.87 3.80
CA ARG A 10 20.24 -23.17 4.87
C ARG A 10 21.15 -22.21 5.65
N ASP A 11 22.42 -22.58 5.83
CA ASP A 11 23.40 -21.76 6.53
C ASP A 11 23.95 -20.64 5.62
N GLU A 12 24.02 -20.86 4.30
CA GLU A 12 24.45 -19.84 3.34
C GLU A 12 23.43 -18.70 3.19
N ASN A 13 22.13 -19.01 3.21
CA ASN A 13 21.06 -17.99 3.24
C ASN A 13 20.99 -17.26 4.58
N ALA A 14 21.21 -17.95 5.71
CA ALA A 14 21.25 -17.31 7.02
C ALA A 14 22.42 -16.34 7.16
N ALA A 15 23.59 -16.67 6.57
CA ALA A 15 24.74 -15.78 6.53
C ALA A 15 24.53 -14.58 5.57
N ALA A 16 23.85 -14.79 4.44
CA ALA A 16 23.50 -13.72 3.51
C ALA A 16 22.48 -12.73 4.11
N ASP A 17 21.48 -13.24 4.84
CA ASP A 17 20.50 -12.42 5.57
C ASP A 17 21.15 -11.68 6.75
N ALA A 18 22.07 -12.33 7.48
CA ALA A 18 22.82 -11.67 8.57
C ALA A 18 23.78 -10.57 8.08
N LEU A 19 24.33 -10.69 6.87
CA LEU A 19 25.14 -9.65 6.24
C LEU A 19 24.28 -8.50 5.66
N ALA A 20 23.03 -8.78 5.27
CA ALA A 20 22.10 -7.75 4.80
C ALA A 20 21.55 -6.88 5.95
N GLU A 21 21.57 -7.37 7.18
CA GLU A 21 21.08 -6.65 8.38
C GLU A 21 22.13 -5.84 9.12
N ALA A 22 23.42 -5.90 8.75
CA ALA A 22 24.44 -5.10 9.39
C ALA A 22 24.08 -3.60 9.27
N PRO A 23 23.74 -2.91 10.39
CA PRO A 23 23.37 -1.51 10.34
C PRO A 23 24.60 -0.73 9.90
N THR A 24 24.60 -0.31 8.64
CA THR A 24 25.59 0.64 8.12
C THR A 24 25.34 1.96 8.84
N HIS A 25 25.98 2.10 10.01
CA HIS A 25 26.06 3.32 10.77
C HIS A 25 26.80 4.33 9.89
N SER A 26 26.02 5.15 9.21
CA SER A 26 26.54 6.26 8.44
C SER A 26 27.05 7.28 9.44
N TRP A 27 28.18 7.93 9.15
CA TRP A 27 28.67 9.04 9.97
C TRP A 27 27.63 10.17 10.13
N ILE A 28 26.66 10.25 9.21
CA ILE A 28 25.52 11.16 9.24
C ILE A 28 24.59 10.87 10.43
N ASP A 29 24.50 9.61 10.88
CA ASP A 29 23.62 9.21 11.98
C ASP A 29 24.04 9.85 13.31
N ARG A 30 25.30 10.27 13.45
CA ARG A 30 25.79 11.01 14.63
C ARG A 30 25.14 12.39 14.77
N TYR A 31 24.68 12.98 13.66
CA TYR A 31 24.09 14.32 13.63
C TYR A 31 22.56 14.30 13.61
N LEU A 32 21.96 13.13 13.38
CA LEU A 32 20.51 12.94 13.38
C LEU A 32 19.99 12.68 14.80
N HIS A 33 18.80 13.15 15.11
CA HIS A 33 18.18 12.89 16.41
C HIS A 33 17.95 11.38 16.62
N PRO A 34 18.16 10.81 17.83
CA PRO A 34 18.03 9.38 18.09
C PRO A 34 16.68 8.78 17.69
N ARG A 35 15.58 9.55 17.83
CA ARG A 35 14.25 9.10 17.35
C ARG A 35 14.21 8.84 15.85
N LEU A 36 14.89 9.66 15.06
CA LEU A 36 14.97 9.49 13.61
C LEU A 36 15.88 8.33 13.23
N VAL A 37 16.93 8.10 14.00
CA VAL A 37 17.85 6.96 13.84
C VAL A 37 17.21 5.64 14.22
N HIS A 38 16.18 5.63 15.06
CA HIS A 38 15.46 4.42 15.45
C HIS A 38 14.10 4.23 14.76
N GLY A 39 13.58 5.25 14.06
CA GLY A 39 12.32 5.19 13.30
C GLY A 39 12.34 4.20 12.13
N GLU A 40 11.21 4.10 11.43
CA GLU A 40 11.07 3.24 10.25
C GLU A 40 12.15 3.54 9.21
N LEU A 41 12.55 2.53 8.43
CA LEU A 41 13.60 2.64 7.41
C LEU A 41 13.37 3.84 6.47
N ARG A 42 12.09 4.13 6.15
CA ARG A 42 11.67 5.25 5.32
C ARG A 42 12.00 6.61 5.95
N GLU A 43 11.73 6.79 7.25
CA GLU A 43 12.02 8.03 7.97
C GLU A 43 13.52 8.30 8.04
N ARG A 44 14.33 7.25 8.25
CA ARG A 44 15.79 7.34 8.23
C ARG A 44 16.32 7.82 6.88
N HIS A 45 15.85 7.22 5.79
CA HIS A 45 16.28 7.62 4.44
C HIS A 45 15.85 9.04 4.10
N THR A 46 14.63 9.44 4.48
CA THR A 46 14.16 10.82 4.28
C THR A 46 14.99 11.81 5.10
N ALA A 47 15.27 11.51 6.37
CA ALA A 47 16.08 12.37 7.24
C ALA A 47 17.51 12.55 6.70
N ARG A 48 18.16 11.45 6.29
CA ARG A 48 19.49 11.49 5.65
C ARG A 48 19.46 12.30 4.35
N GLY A 49 18.42 12.12 3.53
CA GLY A 49 18.24 12.88 2.29
C GLY A 49 18.12 14.38 2.53
N ILE A 50 17.31 14.80 3.52
CA ILE A 50 17.17 16.21 3.91
C ILE A 50 18.50 16.75 4.42
N PHE A 51 19.21 16.01 5.29
CA PHE A 51 20.49 16.44 5.82
C PHE A 51 21.53 16.68 4.71
N ILE A 52 21.67 15.73 3.77
CA ILE A 52 22.61 15.88 2.64
C ILE A 52 22.19 17.05 1.73
N ALA A 53 20.90 17.17 1.41
CA ALA A 53 20.40 18.26 0.58
C ALA A 53 20.66 19.63 1.23
N THR A 54 20.38 19.78 2.52
CA THR A 54 20.61 21.03 3.27
C THR A 54 22.08 21.37 3.39
N LEU A 55 22.95 20.39 3.64
CA LEU A 55 24.39 20.58 3.69
C LEU A 55 24.94 21.02 2.32
N SER A 56 24.49 20.39 1.24
CA SER A 56 24.90 20.76 -0.12
C SER A 56 24.44 22.16 -0.51
N ALA A 57 23.22 22.54 -0.13
CA ALA A 57 22.69 23.88 -0.34
C ALA A 57 23.47 24.93 0.45
N LEU A 58 23.82 24.62 1.71
CA LEU A 58 24.62 25.51 2.56
C LEU A 58 26.01 25.75 1.95
N VAL A 59 26.70 24.69 1.51
CA VAL A 59 28.02 24.81 0.86
C VAL A 59 27.95 25.63 -0.41
N ALA A 60 26.95 25.40 -1.27
CA ALA A 60 26.75 26.18 -2.49
C ALA A 60 26.50 27.66 -2.19
N LEU A 61 25.71 27.95 -1.15
CA LEU A 61 25.35 29.30 -0.77
C LEU A 61 26.52 30.06 -0.12
N VAL A 62 27.37 29.38 0.66
CA VAL A 62 28.64 29.92 1.16
C VAL A 62 29.62 30.18 0.01
N GLY A 63 29.73 29.28 -0.96
CA GLY A 63 30.57 29.48 -2.15
C GLY A 63 30.14 30.71 -2.95
N LEU A 64 28.83 30.88 -3.16
CA LEU A 64 28.27 32.08 -3.75
C LEU A 64 28.60 33.31 -2.91
N LEU A 65 28.41 33.28 -1.58
CA LEU A 65 28.73 34.40 -0.70
C LEU A 65 30.16 34.90 -0.92
N VAL A 66 31.14 33.99 -0.98
CA VAL A 66 32.56 34.34 -1.22
C VAL A 66 32.74 35.06 -2.55
N VAL A 67 32.13 34.58 -3.65
CA VAL A 67 32.22 35.23 -4.97
C VAL A 67 31.65 36.65 -4.93
N SER A 68 30.50 36.86 -4.28
CA SER A 68 29.89 38.20 -4.17
C SER A 68 30.70 39.20 -3.36
N VAL A 69 31.46 38.74 -2.36
CA VAL A 69 32.36 39.61 -1.59
C VAL A 69 33.52 40.06 -2.47
N VAL A 70 34.00 39.20 -3.37
CA VAL A 70 35.07 39.54 -4.33
C VAL A 70 34.60 40.52 -5.41
N GLU A 71 33.34 40.43 -5.83
CA GLU A 71 32.76 41.31 -6.87
C GLU A 71 32.22 42.66 -6.35
N ASP A 72 32.41 42.98 -5.06
CA ASP A 72 31.99 44.23 -4.40
C ASP A 72 30.51 44.60 -4.60
N GLN A 73 29.61 43.60 -4.48
CA GLN A 73 28.16 43.80 -4.58
C GLN A 73 27.49 43.72 -3.19
N PRO A 74 27.45 44.80 -2.40
CA PRO A 74 27.01 44.77 -1.00
C PRO A 74 25.56 44.29 -0.83
N ASN A 75 24.67 44.64 -1.77
CA ASN A 75 23.27 44.22 -1.73
C ASN A 75 23.10 42.70 -1.89
N VAL A 76 24.00 42.06 -2.63
CA VAL A 76 23.97 40.60 -2.86
C VAL A 76 24.53 39.85 -1.66
N VAL A 77 25.49 40.44 -0.94
CA VAL A 77 26.05 39.86 0.28
C VAL A 77 24.98 39.73 1.37
N VAL A 78 24.19 40.78 1.61
CA VAL A 78 23.14 40.77 2.66
C VAL A 78 22.12 39.66 2.42
N LEU A 79 21.65 39.49 1.18
CA LEU A 79 20.71 38.43 0.84
C LEU A 79 21.31 37.04 1.06
N ARG A 80 22.59 36.84 0.69
CA ARG A 80 23.28 35.56 0.88
C ARG A 80 23.51 35.27 2.36
N VAL A 81 23.79 36.27 3.20
CA VAL A 81 23.86 36.11 4.67
C VAL A 81 22.50 35.69 5.24
N ILE A 82 21.41 36.35 4.81
CA ILE A 82 20.04 35.97 5.19
C ILE A 82 19.75 34.52 4.74
N GLY A 83 20.21 34.15 3.55
CA GLY A 83 20.11 32.78 3.05
C GLY A 83 20.78 31.77 3.99
N VAL A 84 22.05 31.98 4.38
CA VAL A 84 22.75 31.10 5.33
C VAL A 84 21.99 30.99 6.65
N ALA A 85 21.53 32.13 7.18
CA ALA A 85 20.81 32.19 8.46
C ALA A 85 19.49 31.40 8.42
N LEU A 86 18.80 31.38 7.27
CA LEU A 86 17.56 30.64 7.07
C LEU A 86 17.75 29.12 6.98
N PHE A 87 18.97 28.59 6.78
CA PHE A 87 19.22 27.14 6.83
C PHE A 87 19.47 26.61 8.26
N ALA A 88 19.85 27.47 9.21
CA ALA A 88 20.16 27.06 10.58
C ALA A 88 18.98 26.35 11.31
N PRO A 89 17.72 26.80 11.16
CA PRO A 89 16.59 26.16 11.84
C PRO A 89 16.19 24.82 11.21
N ILE A 90 16.62 24.54 9.98
CA ILE A 90 16.44 23.24 9.33
C ILE A 90 17.35 22.20 10.01
N LEU A 91 18.62 22.56 10.24
CA LEU A 91 19.55 21.73 11.01
C LEU A 91 19.08 21.55 12.45
N LEU A 92 18.51 22.60 13.05
CA LEU A 92 17.92 22.52 14.38
C LEU A 92 16.69 21.61 14.41
N GLY A 93 15.81 21.67 13.41
CA GLY A 93 14.64 20.81 13.27
C GLY A 93 14.99 19.33 13.12
N LEU A 94 16.05 19.03 12.35
CA LEU A 94 16.64 17.68 12.25
C LEU A 94 17.19 17.21 13.60
N ARG A 95 17.75 18.11 14.40
CA ARG A 95 18.26 17.82 15.74
C ARG A 95 17.14 17.68 16.79
N LEU A 96 16.03 18.39 16.62
CA LEU A 96 14.84 18.32 17.49
C LEU A 96 13.95 17.09 17.19
N GLY A 97 14.21 16.40 16.07
CA GLY A 97 13.51 15.17 15.70
C GLY A 97 12.15 15.37 15.03
N SER A 98 11.80 16.60 14.62
CA SER A 98 10.55 16.88 13.89
C SER A 98 10.81 17.06 12.40
N LEU A 99 10.67 15.97 11.64
CA LEU A 99 10.84 15.97 10.18
C LEU A 99 9.89 16.94 9.48
N ARG A 100 8.61 16.93 9.85
CA ARG A 100 7.58 17.78 9.22
C ARG A 100 7.84 19.27 9.44
N PHE A 101 8.36 19.65 10.60
CA PHE A 101 8.71 21.04 10.87
C PHE A 101 9.91 21.47 10.02
N SER A 102 10.94 20.63 10.00
CA SER A 102 12.17 20.90 9.24
C SER A 102 11.92 21.08 7.75
N THR A 103 11.02 20.28 7.16
CA THR A 103 10.73 20.33 5.72
C THR A 103 9.91 21.56 5.35
N ARG A 104 8.87 21.88 6.13
CA ARG A 104 8.04 23.08 5.90
C ARG A 104 8.83 24.36 6.08
N TYR A 105 9.63 24.44 7.14
CA TYR A 105 10.51 25.57 7.36
C TYR A 105 11.56 25.68 6.25
N GLY A 106 12.12 24.56 5.81
CA GLY A 106 13.08 24.54 4.70
C GLY A 106 12.50 25.05 3.38
N SER A 107 11.28 24.64 3.03
CA SER A 107 10.59 25.17 1.85
C SER A 107 10.33 26.67 1.95
N LEU A 108 9.92 27.16 3.13
CA LEU A 108 9.72 28.59 3.39
C LEU A 108 11.03 29.38 3.28
N ALA A 109 12.10 28.89 3.89
CA ALA A 109 13.43 29.49 3.81
C ALA A 109 13.88 29.64 2.35
N VAL A 110 13.78 28.55 1.57
CA VAL A 110 14.14 28.56 0.14
C VAL A 110 13.25 29.54 -0.64
N PHE A 111 11.95 29.58 -0.35
CA PHE A 111 11.02 30.53 -0.98
C PHE A 111 11.40 31.99 -0.71
N VAL A 112 11.69 32.35 0.54
CA VAL A 112 12.08 33.71 0.92
C VAL A 112 13.38 34.11 0.25
N VAL A 113 14.38 33.22 0.22
CA VAL A 113 15.66 33.46 -0.45
C VAL A 113 15.48 33.68 -1.95
N ILE A 114 14.71 32.83 -2.62
CA ILE A 114 14.43 32.97 -4.06
C ILE A 114 13.67 34.26 -4.33
N THR A 115 12.66 34.59 -3.52
CA THR A 115 11.86 35.81 -3.67
C THR A 115 12.72 37.06 -3.52
N GLY A 116 13.59 37.10 -2.51
CA GLY A 116 14.54 38.19 -2.33
C GLY A 116 15.54 38.28 -3.49
N ALA A 117 16.01 37.15 -4.01
CA ALA A 117 16.87 37.11 -5.19
C ALA A 117 16.16 37.67 -6.43
N VAL A 118 14.90 37.29 -6.65
CA VAL A 118 14.09 37.82 -7.76
C VAL A 118 13.90 39.33 -7.63
N ALA A 119 13.55 39.83 -6.44
CA ALA A 119 13.35 41.25 -6.20
C ALA A 119 14.63 42.08 -6.45
N LEU A 120 15.78 41.59 -6.01
CA LEU A 120 17.07 42.29 -6.16
C LEU A 120 17.68 42.15 -7.56
N SER A 121 17.33 41.12 -8.33
CA SER A 121 17.89 40.84 -9.66
C SER A 121 17.03 41.33 -10.83
N GLY A 122 16.10 42.27 -10.59
CA GLY A 122 15.30 42.89 -11.65
C GLY A 122 13.89 42.33 -11.83
N GLY A 123 13.31 41.69 -10.80
CA GLY A 123 11.89 41.35 -10.77
C GLY A 123 11.47 40.38 -11.88
N THR A 124 10.61 40.83 -12.79
CA THR A 124 10.07 40.06 -13.93
C THR A 124 11.13 39.62 -14.93
N HIS A 125 12.22 40.38 -15.06
CA HIS A 125 13.33 40.04 -15.95
C HIS A 125 14.35 39.11 -15.30
N SER A 126 14.19 38.80 -14.00
CA SER A 126 15.12 37.94 -13.28
C SER A 126 14.92 36.47 -13.66
N LYS A 127 15.99 35.84 -14.18
CA LYS A 127 16.04 34.40 -14.44
C LYS A 127 15.90 33.56 -13.16
N ALA A 128 16.06 34.16 -11.97
CA ALA A 128 15.84 33.49 -10.69
C ALA A 128 14.37 33.05 -10.51
N GLN A 129 13.42 33.59 -11.27
CA GLN A 129 12.02 33.14 -11.24
C GLN A 129 11.86 31.65 -11.59
N TYR A 130 12.75 31.09 -12.41
CA TYR A 130 12.71 29.66 -12.73
C TYR A 130 12.94 28.77 -11.50
N LEU A 131 13.62 29.29 -10.46
CA LEU A 131 13.85 28.57 -9.21
C LEU A 131 12.57 28.37 -8.40
N TYR A 132 11.49 29.11 -8.65
CA TYR A 132 10.19 28.85 -8.02
C TYR A 132 9.65 27.45 -8.33
N THR A 133 10.09 26.83 -9.43
CA THR A 133 9.74 25.45 -9.80
C THR A 133 10.34 24.41 -8.84
N VAL A 134 11.43 24.75 -8.15
CA VAL A 134 12.12 23.85 -7.22
C VAL A 134 11.36 23.70 -5.90
N ILE A 135 10.57 24.69 -5.50
CA ILE A 135 9.92 24.73 -4.18
C ILE A 135 8.80 23.70 -4.04
N PRO A 136 7.83 23.61 -4.98
CA PRO A 136 6.81 22.56 -4.96
C PRO A 136 7.44 21.17 -5.03
N PHE A 137 8.56 21.05 -5.75
CA PHE A 137 9.30 19.81 -5.86
C PHE A 137 9.91 19.35 -4.53
N LEU A 138 10.60 20.25 -3.83
CA LEU A 138 11.11 19.96 -2.47
C LEU A 138 9.96 19.55 -1.53
N ALA A 139 8.82 20.24 -1.61
CA ALA A 139 7.65 19.88 -0.81
C ALA A 139 7.07 18.50 -1.15
N ALA A 140 7.03 18.14 -2.43
CA ALA A 140 6.55 16.84 -2.90
C ALA A 140 7.45 15.67 -2.47
N VAL A 141 8.77 15.88 -2.49
CA VAL A 141 9.75 14.86 -2.10
C VAL A 141 9.74 14.62 -0.59
N PHE A 142 9.54 15.68 0.20
CA PHE A 142 9.81 15.63 1.64
C PHE A 142 8.59 15.66 2.56
N ASP A 143 7.40 16.08 2.11
CA ASP A 143 6.20 16.12 2.97
C ASP A 143 5.01 15.35 2.34
N SER A 144 4.26 15.98 1.44
CA SER A 144 3.04 15.40 0.85
C SER A 144 2.62 16.10 -0.44
N VAL A 145 1.73 15.46 -1.21
CA VAL A 145 1.14 16.03 -2.43
C VAL A 145 0.35 17.31 -2.13
N ALA A 146 -0.37 17.37 -1.01
CA ALA A 146 -1.12 18.56 -0.60
C ALA A 146 -0.20 19.78 -0.42
N MET A 147 0.98 19.57 0.18
CA MET A 147 1.97 20.64 0.32
C MET A 147 2.60 21.04 -1.02
N CYS A 148 2.80 20.10 -1.94
CA CYS A 148 3.21 20.43 -3.31
C CYS A 148 2.23 21.41 -3.96
N VAL A 149 0.92 21.14 -3.90
CA VAL A 149 -0.12 22.02 -4.46
C VAL A 149 -0.11 23.39 -3.78
N PHE A 150 0.01 23.44 -2.45
CA PHE A 150 0.10 24.68 -1.69
C PHE A 150 1.29 25.55 -2.16
N TRP A 151 2.49 24.97 -2.21
CA TRP A 151 3.70 25.69 -2.64
C TRP A 151 3.67 26.06 -4.12
N MET A 152 3.02 25.25 -4.97
CA MET A 152 2.81 25.59 -6.37
C MET A 152 1.92 26.83 -6.51
N GLY A 153 0.81 26.88 -5.75
CA GLY A 153 -0.05 28.05 -5.68
C GLY A 153 0.70 29.29 -5.20
N LEU A 154 1.50 29.15 -4.13
CA LEU A 154 2.27 30.26 -3.58
C LEU A 154 3.34 30.78 -4.55
N SER A 155 4.05 29.88 -5.24
CA SER A 155 5.01 30.25 -6.30
C SER A 155 4.32 30.97 -7.46
N LEU A 156 3.14 30.52 -7.89
CA LEU A 156 2.36 31.19 -8.94
C LEU A 156 1.90 32.58 -8.51
N ILE A 157 1.43 32.72 -7.26
CA ILE A 157 1.03 34.01 -6.69
C ILE A 157 2.22 34.96 -6.63
N ALA A 158 3.40 34.51 -6.21
CA ALA A 158 4.60 35.32 -6.17
C ALA A 158 4.99 35.84 -7.57
N THR A 159 5.00 34.96 -8.57
CA THR A 159 5.26 35.33 -9.97
C THR A 159 4.22 36.34 -10.49
N ALA A 160 2.93 36.10 -10.21
CA ALA A 160 1.86 37.02 -10.59
C ALA A 160 2.01 38.38 -9.90
N ALA A 161 2.40 38.42 -8.63
CA ALA A 161 2.62 39.65 -7.88
C ALA A 161 3.75 40.50 -8.50
N PHE A 162 4.87 39.89 -8.89
CA PHE A 162 5.92 40.59 -9.61
C PHE A 162 5.46 41.12 -10.97
N LEU A 163 4.65 40.33 -11.70
CA LEU A 163 4.09 40.76 -12.99
C LEU A 163 3.13 41.96 -12.82
N VAL A 164 2.29 41.94 -11.78
CA VAL A 164 1.39 43.06 -11.47
C VAL A 164 2.19 44.30 -11.08
N LEU A 165 3.21 44.17 -10.24
CA LEU A 165 4.07 45.30 -9.85
C LEU A 165 4.76 45.94 -11.06
N ASP A 166 5.26 45.12 -11.99
CA ASP A 166 5.89 45.59 -13.23
C ASP A 166 4.88 46.33 -14.14
N LEU A 167 3.64 45.84 -14.24
CA LEU A 167 2.56 46.53 -14.96
C LEU A 167 2.20 47.91 -14.36
N TYR A 168 2.37 48.09 -13.04
CA TYR A 168 2.21 49.39 -12.38
C TYR A 168 3.43 50.31 -12.50
N GLY A 169 4.47 49.91 -13.24
CA GLY A 169 5.67 50.71 -13.48
C GLY A 169 6.70 50.66 -12.34
N PHE A 170 6.59 49.72 -11.40
CA PHE A 170 7.65 49.48 -10.42
C PHE A 170 8.82 48.75 -11.07
N HIS A 171 9.79 49.52 -11.57
CA HIS A 171 11.00 48.96 -12.15
C HIS A 171 12.01 48.60 -11.06
N PHE A 172 12.36 47.31 -10.99
CA PHE A 172 13.41 46.80 -10.11
C PHE A 172 14.79 47.06 -10.75
N VAL A 173 15.74 47.56 -9.97
CA VAL A 173 17.10 47.86 -10.44
C VAL A 173 17.80 46.57 -10.86
N SER A 174 18.01 46.39 -12.16
CA SER A 174 18.68 45.24 -12.75
C SER A 174 20.21 45.41 -12.69
N SER A 175 20.80 45.04 -11.55
CA SER A 175 22.25 45.10 -11.32
C SER A 175 23.07 44.12 -12.19
N THR A 176 22.44 43.16 -12.87
CA THR A 176 23.14 42.07 -13.57
C THR A 176 23.10 42.26 -15.07
N GLN A 177 24.24 42.66 -15.64
CA GLN A 177 24.52 42.59 -17.06
C GLN A 177 24.36 41.12 -17.51
N SER A 178 23.36 40.85 -18.34
CA SER A 178 22.91 39.49 -18.68
C SER A 178 24.01 38.68 -19.37
N SER A 179 24.72 37.84 -18.63
CA SER A 179 25.71 36.91 -19.18
C SER A 179 25.02 35.65 -19.73
N ARG A 180 25.43 35.18 -20.91
CA ARG A 180 24.88 33.96 -21.57
C ARG A 180 24.92 32.72 -20.66
N LEU A 181 25.87 32.66 -19.73
CA LEU A 181 26.02 31.57 -18.78
C LEU A 181 24.80 31.42 -17.85
N ILE A 182 24.14 32.52 -17.48
CA ILE A 182 22.94 32.48 -16.62
C ILE A 182 21.75 31.89 -17.39
N GLU A 183 21.66 32.10 -18.71
CA GLU A 183 20.59 31.54 -19.55
C GLU A 183 20.64 30.02 -19.65
N ILE A 184 21.83 29.46 -19.88
CA ILE A 184 22.05 28.01 -19.94
C ILE A 184 21.75 27.37 -18.58
N SER A 185 22.09 28.05 -17.48
CA SER A 185 21.84 27.53 -16.12
C SER A 185 20.36 27.40 -15.79
N GLY A 186 19.49 28.29 -16.29
CA GLY A 186 18.04 28.24 -16.05
C GLY A 186 17.39 27.00 -16.68
N PHE A 187 17.72 26.72 -17.95
CA PHE A 187 17.24 25.53 -18.63
C PHE A 187 17.78 24.25 -17.99
N ALA A 188 19.05 24.24 -17.57
CA ALA A 188 19.64 23.11 -16.87
C ALA A 188 18.90 22.80 -15.56
N VAL A 189 18.53 23.82 -14.78
CA VAL A 189 17.76 23.64 -13.54
C VAL A 189 16.37 23.08 -13.82
N VAL A 190 15.64 23.59 -14.82
CA VAL A 190 14.32 23.06 -15.19
C VAL A 190 14.43 21.61 -15.65
N LEU A 191 15.40 21.29 -16.51
CA LEU A 191 15.63 19.93 -17.02
C LEU A 191 15.96 18.95 -15.89
N VAL A 192 16.87 19.34 -14.98
CA VAL A 192 17.20 18.55 -13.80
C VAL A 192 15.97 18.37 -12.92
N THR A 193 15.17 19.42 -12.70
CA THR A 193 13.95 19.32 -11.88
C THR A 193 12.97 18.33 -12.49
N VAL A 194 12.71 18.39 -13.80
CA VAL A 194 11.86 17.44 -14.52
C VAL A 194 12.41 16.01 -14.42
N LEU A 195 13.73 15.82 -14.59
CA LEU A 195 14.38 14.52 -14.49
C LEU A 195 14.23 13.92 -13.09
N VAL A 196 14.45 14.72 -12.04
CA VAL A 196 14.30 14.24 -10.65
C VAL A 196 12.83 13.96 -10.33
N VAL A 197 11.88 14.76 -10.81
CA VAL A 197 10.42 14.45 -10.72
C VAL A 197 10.12 13.12 -11.36
N ALA A 198 10.58 12.90 -12.60
CA ALA A 198 10.35 11.66 -13.32
C ALA A 198 10.94 10.45 -12.59
N ILE A 199 12.17 10.57 -12.06
CA ILE A 199 12.84 9.51 -11.29
C ILE A 199 12.11 9.26 -9.96
N SER A 200 11.72 10.31 -9.25
CA SER A 200 11.00 10.21 -7.97
C SER A 200 9.64 9.53 -8.17
N PHE A 201 8.89 9.95 -9.19
CA PHE A 201 7.62 9.34 -9.55
C PHE A 201 7.78 7.88 -10.00
N ALA A 202 8.80 7.57 -10.79
CA ALA A 202 9.12 6.20 -11.20
C ALA A 202 9.47 5.32 -9.99
N ARG A 203 10.22 5.84 -9.01
CA ARG A 203 10.53 5.13 -7.75
C ARG A 203 9.27 4.92 -6.91
N SER A 204 8.46 5.97 -6.74
CA SER A 204 7.20 5.89 -5.98
C SER A 204 6.24 4.86 -6.60
N ARG A 205 6.12 4.82 -7.93
CA ARG A 205 5.30 3.81 -8.60
C ARG A 205 5.82 2.40 -8.35
N ARG A 206 7.14 2.16 -8.41
CA ARG A 206 7.72 0.83 -8.16
C ARG A 206 7.37 0.29 -6.77
N THR A 207 7.40 1.14 -5.74
CA THR A 207 7.01 0.71 -4.38
C THR A 207 5.52 0.36 -4.29
N SER A 208 4.65 1.16 -4.91
CA SER A 208 3.21 0.87 -4.93
C SER A 208 2.90 -0.43 -5.68
N TYR A 209 3.56 -0.69 -6.81
CA TYR A 209 3.38 -1.94 -7.56
C TYR A 209 3.88 -3.18 -6.80
N ARG A 210 4.95 -3.07 -6.00
CA ARG A 210 5.42 -4.18 -5.17
C ARG A 210 4.40 -4.55 -4.10
N ARG A 211 3.90 -3.57 -3.34
CA ARG A 211 2.84 -3.79 -2.34
C ARG A 211 1.58 -4.37 -2.95
N LEU A 212 1.16 -3.88 -4.13
CA LEU A 212 -0.01 -4.42 -4.81
C LEU A 212 0.19 -5.87 -5.24
N ARG A 213 1.39 -6.25 -5.68
CA ARG A 213 1.73 -7.64 -6.00
C ARG A 213 1.80 -8.54 -4.78
N GLU A 214 2.32 -8.04 -3.66
CA GLU A 214 2.32 -8.77 -2.37
C GLU A 214 0.89 -9.04 -1.93
N ILE A 215 0.04 -8.00 -1.85
CA ILE A 215 -1.38 -8.15 -1.49
C ILE A 215 -2.12 -9.11 -2.44
N ALA A 216 -1.85 -9.04 -3.74
CA ALA A 216 -2.47 -9.94 -4.71
C ALA A 216 -2.04 -11.40 -4.53
N ARG A 217 -0.78 -11.64 -4.13
CA ARG A 217 -0.29 -13.00 -3.81
C ARG A 217 -0.92 -13.51 -2.53
N ASP A 218 -0.92 -12.70 -1.47
CA ASP A 218 -1.53 -13.07 -0.18
C ASP A 218 -3.02 -13.42 -0.35
N LEU A 219 -3.74 -12.64 -1.19
CA LEU A 219 -5.13 -12.91 -1.50
C LEU A 219 -5.33 -14.21 -2.30
N SER A 220 -4.43 -14.50 -3.25
CA SER A 220 -4.45 -15.75 -4.01
C SER A 220 -4.20 -16.96 -3.11
N ASP A 221 -3.23 -16.86 -2.21
CA ASP A 221 -2.87 -17.94 -1.28
C ASP A 221 -3.98 -18.19 -0.26
N ALA A 222 -4.57 -17.12 0.28
CA ALA A 222 -5.72 -17.21 1.20
C ALA A 222 -6.95 -17.85 0.52
N ASN A 223 -7.24 -17.49 -0.74
CA ASN A 223 -8.31 -18.11 -1.51
C ASN A 223 -8.05 -19.59 -1.78
N GLY A 224 -6.80 -19.98 -2.06
CA GLY A 224 -6.40 -21.38 -2.21
C GLY A 224 -6.63 -22.19 -0.94
N ALA A 225 -6.16 -21.67 0.20
CA ALA A 225 -6.35 -22.31 1.50
C ALA A 225 -7.84 -22.45 1.87
N LEU A 226 -8.66 -21.45 1.56
CA LEU A 226 -10.11 -21.50 1.78
C LEU A 226 -10.79 -22.58 0.90
N ALA A 227 -10.38 -22.67 -0.38
CA ALA A 227 -10.90 -23.69 -1.28
C ALA A 227 -10.55 -25.11 -0.79
N ASP A 228 -9.33 -25.31 -0.32
CA ASP A 228 -8.88 -26.59 0.23
C ASP A 228 -9.62 -26.96 1.52
N ALA A 229 -9.77 -26.00 2.44
CA ALA A 229 -10.52 -26.20 3.68
C ALA A 229 -11.99 -26.57 3.40
N ARG A 230 -12.62 -25.89 2.42
CA ARG A 230 -13.98 -26.21 1.98
C ARG A 230 -14.07 -27.61 1.38
N ALA A 231 -13.10 -27.99 0.53
CA ALA A 231 -13.05 -29.33 -0.05
C ALA A 231 -12.89 -30.42 1.02
N GLN A 232 -12.09 -30.16 2.06
CA GLN A 232 -11.94 -31.09 3.20
C GLN A 232 -13.23 -31.22 4.01
N ALA A 233 -13.90 -30.10 4.32
CA ALA A 233 -15.18 -30.11 5.01
C ALA A 233 -16.23 -30.94 4.24
N MET A 234 -16.36 -30.69 2.93
CA MET A 234 -17.28 -31.45 2.07
C MET A 234 -16.96 -32.95 2.03
N ARG A 235 -15.69 -33.34 2.04
CA ARG A 235 -15.29 -34.77 2.12
C ARG A 235 -15.65 -35.39 3.47
N ALA A 236 -15.45 -34.65 4.55
CA ALA A 236 -15.79 -35.10 5.90
C ALA A 236 -17.31 -35.29 6.06
N ASP A 237 -18.11 -34.34 5.58
CA ASP A 237 -19.57 -34.42 5.60
C ASP A 237 -20.07 -35.62 4.79
N ARG A 238 -19.53 -35.82 3.58
CA ARG A 238 -19.87 -36.97 2.75
C ARG A 238 -19.49 -38.30 3.38
N ALA A 239 -18.33 -38.38 4.04
CA ALA A 239 -17.89 -39.57 4.76
C ALA A 239 -18.81 -39.86 5.96
N LYS A 240 -19.20 -38.82 6.72
CA LYS A 240 -20.16 -38.91 7.83
C LYS A 240 -21.52 -39.41 7.35
N TYR A 241 -22.04 -38.87 6.26
CA TYR A 241 -23.30 -39.32 5.67
C TYR A 241 -23.23 -40.79 5.24
N THR A 242 -22.18 -41.16 4.51
CA THR A 242 -21.98 -42.54 4.05
C THR A 242 -21.89 -43.52 5.23
N PHE A 243 -21.22 -43.13 6.31
CA PHE A 243 -21.13 -43.91 7.53
C PHE A 243 -22.51 -44.08 8.20
N LEU A 244 -23.27 -42.99 8.35
CA LEU A 244 -24.60 -43.02 8.96
C LEU A 244 -25.59 -43.87 8.15
N MET A 245 -25.57 -43.77 6.82
CA MET A 245 -26.39 -44.62 5.95
C MET A 245 -26.06 -46.09 6.10
N ARG A 246 -24.76 -46.43 6.15
CA ARG A 246 -24.31 -47.80 6.34
C ARG A 246 -24.71 -48.34 7.72
N MET A 247 -24.45 -47.56 8.78
CA MET A 247 -24.84 -47.92 10.14
C MET A 247 -26.35 -48.08 10.29
N ASN A 248 -27.14 -47.22 9.65
CA ASN A 248 -28.60 -47.34 9.66
C ASN A 248 -28.99 -48.67 9.01
N GLY A 249 -28.50 -48.98 7.81
CA GLY A 249 -28.73 -50.26 7.13
C GLY A 249 -28.43 -51.49 8.01
N ASP A 250 -27.25 -51.49 8.65
CA ASP A 250 -26.79 -52.58 9.53
C ASP A 250 -27.67 -52.70 10.79
N LEU A 251 -28.11 -51.57 11.35
CA LEU A 251 -29.05 -51.54 12.47
C LEU A 251 -30.42 -52.08 12.04
N GLN A 252 -30.96 -51.70 10.88
CA GLN A 252 -32.26 -52.23 10.43
C GLN A 252 -32.20 -53.75 10.29
N HIS A 253 -31.15 -54.26 9.64
CA HIS A 253 -31.00 -55.70 9.42
C HIS A 253 -30.88 -56.49 10.74
N SER A 254 -30.09 -55.98 11.71
CA SER A 254 -29.95 -56.64 13.02
C SER A 254 -31.24 -56.59 13.85
N PHE A 255 -31.99 -55.48 13.81
CA PHE A 255 -33.30 -55.37 14.45
C PHE A 255 -34.35 -56.29 13.83
N ASP A 256 -34.40 -56.39 12.51
CA ASP A 256 -35.30 -57.31 11.81
C ASP A 256 -35.02 -58.77 12.20
N GLY A 257 -33.73 -59.14 12.36
CA GLY A 257 -33.34 -60.45 12.87
C GLY A 257 -33.81 -60.72 14.31
N VAL A 258 -33.61 -59.76 15.22
CA VAL A 258 -34.05 -59.86 16.63
C VAL A 258 -35.58 -59.93 16.73
N LEU A 259 -36.30 -59.07 16.00
CA LEU A 259 -37.75 -59.09 15.95
C LEU A 259 -38.26 -60.42 15.36
N GLY A 260 -37.64 -60.93 14.29
CA GLY A 260 -37.97 -62.26 13.75
C GLY A 260 -37.78 -63.40 14.76
N ALA A 261 -36.74 -63.35 15.60
CA ALA A 261 -36.54 -64.33 16.67
C ALA A 261 -37.60 -64.20 17.78
N LEU A 262 -37.93 -62.97 18.18
CA LEU A 262 -39.01 -62.69 19.14
C LEU A 262 -40.38 -63.16 18.60
N ASP A 263 -40.63 -63.01 17.29
CA ASP A 263 -41.82 -63.51 16.63
C ASP A 263 -41.94 -65.04 16.75
N GLY A 264 -40.82 -65.75 16.56
CA GLY A 264 -40.73 -67.19 16.77
C GLY A 264 -40.98 -67.60 18.23
N LEU A 265 -40.38 -66.89 19.19
CA LEU A 265 -40.59 -67.12 20.62
C LEU A 265 -42.05 -66.94 21.03
N VAL A 266 -42.69 -65.84 20.59
CA VAL A 266 -44.12 -65.58 20.85
C VAL A 266 -44.99 -66.72 20.33
N ARG A 267 -44.76 -67.19 19.10
CA ARG A 267 -45.50 -68.33 18.51
C ARG A 267 -45.29 -69.63 19.27
N THR A 268 -44.07 -69.86 19.78
CA THR A 268 -43.73 -71.11 20.48
C THR A 268 -44.28 -71.13 21.91
N LEU A 269 -44.28 -69.97 22.57
CA LEU A 269 -44.68 -69.81 23.97
C LEU A 269 -46.16 -69.46 24.15
N GLU A 270 -46.96 -69.45 23.08
CA GLU A 270 -48.36 -68.96 23.04
C GLU A 270 -49.30 -69.70 24.01
N ARG A 271 -48.96 -70.92 24.43
CA ARG A 271 -49.71 -71.71 25.44
C ARG A 271 -48.97 -71.91 26.77
N SER A 272 -47.82 -71.26 26.94
CA SER A 272 -47.02 -71.34 28.17
C SER A 272 -47.38 -70.23 29.15
N GLU A 273 -47.08 -70.43 30.43
CA GLU A 273 -47.17 -69.37 31.45
C GLU A 273 -46.25 -68.17 31.15
N HIS A 274 -45.32 -68.29 30.18
CA HIS A 274 -44.38 -67.24 29.80
C HIS A 274 -44.80 -66.43 28.55
N ALA A 275 -46.00 -66.67 28.00
CA ALA A 275 -46.50 -65.96 26.82
C ALA A 275 -46.50 -64.43 27.00
N GLU A 276 -46.85 -63.95 28.20
CA GLU A 276 -46.92 -62.52 28.51
C GLU A 276 -45.54 -61.83 28.43
N TYR A 277 -44.48 -62.50 28.90
CA TYR A 277 -43.10 -61.99 28.79
C TYR A 277 -42.65 -61.90 27.34
N ALA A 278 -42.97 -62.90 26.50
CA ALA A 278 -42.63 -62.89 25.08
C ALA A 278 -43.32 -61.72 24.34
N HIS A 279 -44.59 -61.46 24.65
CA HIS A 279 -45.32 -60.30 24.11
C HIS A 279 -44.73 -58.97 24.57
N MET A 280 -44.36 -58.85 25.86
CA MET A 280 -43.72 -57.66 26.40
C MET A 280 -42.39 -57.36 25.68
N PHE A 281 -41.51 -58.36 25.54
CA PHE A 281 -40.24 -58.19 24.82
C PHE A 281 -40.45 -57.75 23.36
N ARG A 282 -41.43 -58.32 22.66
CA ARG A 282 -41.76 -57.94 21.28
C ARG A 282 -42.31 -56.51 21.17
N ARG A 283 -43.15 -56.08 22.11
CA ARG A 283 -43.65 -54.69 22.16
C ARG A 283 -42.52 -53.70 22.43
N SER A 284 -41.64 -54.00 23.39
CA SER A 284 -40.49 -53.14 23.70
C SER A 284 -39.50 -53.07 22.53
N GLY A 285 -39.24 -54.20 21.86
CA GLY A 285 -38.39 -54.25 20.66
C GLY A 285 -38.93 -53.41 19.51
N THR A 286 -40.24 -53.48 19.23
CA THR A 286 -40.87 -52.67 18.17
C THR A 286 -40.91 -51.18 18.51
N ALA A 287 -41.16 -50.81 19.77
CA ALA A 287 -41.09 -49.42 20.22
C ALA A 287 -39.67 -48.83 20.07
N LEU A 288 -38.64 -49.57 20.50
CA LEU A 288 -37.25 -49.15 20.39
C LEU A 288 -36.82 -49.00 18.92
N TRP A 289 -37.21 -49.94 18.06
CA TRP A 289 -36.94 -49.87 16.63
C TRP A 289 -37.57 -48.63 15.98
N THR A 290 -38.82 -48.32 16.34
CA THR A 290 -39.53 -47.14 15.82
C THR A 290 -38.83 -45.84 16.24
N MET A 291 -38.37 -45.75 17.49
CA MET A 291 -37.59 -44.59 17.96
C MET A 291 -36.24 -44.49 17.24
N ALA A 292 -35.48 -45.58 17.16
CA ALA A 292 -34.19 -45.60 16.47
C ALA A 292 -34.32 -45.17 14.99
N ARG A 293 -35.37 -45.66 14.30
CA ARG A 293 -35.68 -45.29 12.92
C ARG A 293 -36.03 -43.81 12.77
N SER A 294 -36.79 -43.24 13.71
CA SER A 294 -37.15 -41.81 13.67
C SER A 294 -35.93 -40.89 13.79
N VAL A 295 -34.96 -41.23 14.63
CA VAL A 295 -33.70 -40.49 14.76
C VAL A 295 -32.87 -40.58 13.49
N ALA A 296 -32.80 -41.76 12.87
CA ALA A 296 -32.11 -41.93 11.59
C ALA A 296 -32.76 -41.09 10.47
N GLN A 297 -34.09 -41.09 10.39
CA GLN A 297 -34.84 -40.28 9.41
C GLN A 297 -34.65 -38.77 9.61
N TYR A 298 -34.58 -38.31 10.86
CA TYR A 298 -34.31 -36.90 11.16
C TYR A 298 -32.93 -36.47 10.63
N VAL A 299 -31.90 -37.27 10.88
CA VAL A 299 -30.52 -37.00 10.43
C VAL A 299 -30.41 -36.99 8.90
N GLU A 300 -31.17 -37.84 8.20
CA GLU A 300 -31.22 -37.87 6.73
C GLU A 300 -31.96 -36.63 6.15
N SER A 301 -33.00 -36.15 6.82
CA SER A 301 -33.77 -34.98 6.37
C SER A 301 -33.05 -33.65 6.55
N ASP A 302 -32.24 -33.50 7.60
CA ASP A 302 -31.46 -32.28 7.87
C ASP A 302 -30.41 -32.04 6.77
N ASP A 303 -29.79 -33.12 6.27
CA ASP A 303 -28.77 -33.04 5.21
C ASP A 303 -29.37 -32.71 3.82
N LEU A 304 -30.58 -33.21 3.51
CA LEU A 304 -31.31 -32.84 2.28
C LEU A 304 -31.68 -31.36 2.26
N SER A 305 -31.92 -30.75 3.43
CA SER A 305 -32.19 -29.32 3.53
C SER A 305 -30.93 -28.48 3.24
N LEU A 306 -29.77 -28.89 3.76
CA LEU A 306 -28.48 -28.22 3.53
C LEU A 306 -27.98 -28.34 2.09
N ALA A 307 -28.19 -29.51 1.44
CA ALA A 307 -27.85 -29.70 0.03
C ALA A 307 -28.69 -28.81 -0.90
N SER A 308 -29.95 -28.55 -0.55
CA SER A 308 -30.84 -27.68 -1.33
C SER A 308 -30.48 -26.20 -1.22
N GLU A 309 -29.94 -25.74 -0.09
CA GLU A 309 -29.46 -24.36 0.10
C GLU A 309 -28.11 -24.09 -0.60
N GLN A 310 -27.18 -25.05 -0.59
CA GLN A 310 -25.86 -24.87 -1.24
C GLN A 310 -25.91 -24.93 -2.78
N MET A 311 -27.00 -25.46 -3.36
CA MET A 311 -27.17 -25.59 -4.81
C MET A 311 -27.77 -24.34 -5.48
N ALA A 312 -28.06 -23.28 -4.71
CA ALA A 312 -28.36 -21.95 -5.24
C ALA A 312 -27.11 -21.05 -5.16
N PRO A 313 -26.22 -21.04 -6.18
CA PRO A 313 -25.25 -19.96 -6.29
C PRO A 313 -26.04 -18.71 -6.70
N ARG A 314 -26.57 -17.97 -5.73
CA ARG A 314 -26.82 -16.53 -5.92
C ARG A 314 -25.47 -15.86 -6.03
N ILE A 315 -24.85 -15.99 -7.21
CA ILE A 315 -24.00 -14.94 -7.73
C ILE A 315 -24.95 -13.82 -8.14
N SER A 316 -25.44 -13.06 -7.15
CA SER A 316 -25.83 -11.68 -7.40
C SER A 316 -24.54 -10.95 -7.73
N LEU A 317 -24.17 -10.98 -9.02
CA LEU A 317 -23.27 -9.98 -9.57
C LEU A 317 -23.87 -8.61 -9.19
N PRO A 318 -23.10 -7.67 -8.63
CA PRO A 318 -23.56 -6.30 -8.58
C PRO A 318 -23.92 -5.90 -10.00
N GLU A 319 -25.15 -5.42 -10.20
CA GLU A 319 -25.58 -4.85 -11.48
C GLU A 319 -24.49 -3.88 -11.93
N GLU A 320 -23.83 -4.23 -13.04
CA GLU A 320 -22.87 -3.39 -13.70
C GLU A 320 -23.63 -2.10 -14.09
N PRO A 321 -23.24 -0.92 -13.60
CA PRO A 321 -23.91 0.31 -14.00
C PRO A 321 -23.80 0.42 -15.51
N GLU A 322 -24.96 0.55 -16.17
CA GLU A 322 -25.10 0.71 -17.63
C GLU A 322 -23.96 1.58 -18.17
N ARG A 323 -23.05 0.96 -18.91
CA ARG A 323 -22.09 1.73 -19.69
C ARG A 323 -22.88 2.55 -20.69
N PRO A 324 -22.75 3.89 -20.70
CA PRO A 324 -23.37 4.69 -21.74
C PRO A 324 -22.88 4.21 -23.11
N PRO A 325 -23.77 4.13 -24.12
CA PRO A 325 -23.42 3.62 -25.43
C PRO A 325 -22.26 4.43 -26.00
N LEU A 326 -21.20 3.73 -26.39
CA LEU A 326 -20.07 4.33 -27.08
C LEU A 326 -20.58 5.08 -28.33
N PRO A 327 -20.18 6.35 -28.54
CA PRO A 327 -20.53 7.07 -29.75
C PRO A 327 -20.01 6.29 -30.95
N ARG A 328 -20.93 5.98 -31.89
CA ARG A 328 -20.58 5.33 -33.15
C ARG A 328 -19.52 6.18 -33.86
N PRO A 329 -18.49 5.57 -34.48
CA PRO A 329 -17.57 6.30 -35.34
C PRO A 329 -18.40 6.96 -36.44
N GLN A 330 -18.40 8.29 -36.48
CA GLN A 330 -18.87 9.01 -37.66
C GLN A 330 -17.93 8.61 -38.79
N LEU A 331 -18.44 7.81 -39.72
CA LEU A 331 -17.81 7.60 -41.01
C LEU A 331 -17.70 8.97 -41.67
N GLU A 332 -16.50 9.54 -41.64
CA GLU A 332 -16.10 10.69 -42.44
C GLU A 332 -16.50 10.42 -43.88
N SER A 333 -17.44 11.22 -44.35
CA SER A 333 -17.80 11.36 -45.75
C SER A 333 -16.55 11.72 -46.55
N ARG A 334 -16.06 10.75 -47.33
CA ARG A 334 -15.12 10.97 -48.43
C ARG A 334 -15.74 12.02 -49.37
N PRO A 335 -15.03 13.12 -49.70
CA PRO A 335 -15.49 14.00 -50.75
C PRO A 335 -15.28 13.31 -52.11
N GLU A 336 -16.36 13.22 -52.88
CA GLU A 336 -16.29 12.88 -54.30
C GLU A 336 -15.48 13.96 -55.02
N LEU A 337 -14.39 13.54 -55.64
CA LEU A 337 -13.63 14.34 -56.61
C LEU A 337 -14.43 14.35 -57.91
N HIS A 338 -14.96 15.52 -58.24
CA HIS A 338 -15.33 15.91 -59.60
C HIS A 338 -14.19 16.67 -60.25
#